data_AF-A0A2S8J9C5-F1
#
_entry.id   AF-A0A2S8J9C5-F1
#
_cell.length_a   1.000
_cell.length_b   1.000
_cell.length_c   1.000
_cell.angle_alpha   90.00
_cell.angle_beta   90.00
_cell.angle_gamma   90.00
#
_symmetry.space_group_name_H-M   'P 1'
#
loop_
_entity.id
_entity.type
_entity.pdbx_description
1 polymer ?
#
loop_
_entity_poly.entity_id
_entity_poly.type
_entity_poly.pdbx_seq_one_letter_code
_entity_poly.pdbx_strand_id
1 'polypeptide(L)'
;MGTLRPLEDTLTLLTRAGFTGTDALHVYRALFGFLYGHVLNELQELVERPDESYDLLRVGLHRLPIGDFPLLRGLAPVLASYDGAAELERGVDILLAGLTATLPQPDSPTARPGNR
;
A
#
# COMPACT_ATOMS: atom_id res chain seq x y z
N MET A 1 6.93 -25.84 -1.79
CA MET A 1 8.33 -25.40 -1.94
C MET A 1 8.48 -24.10 -2.76
N GLY A 2 7.64 -23.85 -3.78
CA GLY A 2 7.77 -22.65 -4.63
C GLY A 2 7.52 -21.28 -3.96
N THR A 3 6.79 -21.23 -2.84
CA THR A 3 6.47 -19.97 -2.14
C THR A 3 7.45 -19.58 -1.04
N LEU A 4 8.28 -20.51 -0.56
CA LEU A 4 9.23 -20.25 0.52
C LEU A 4 10.50 -19.55 0.03
N ARG A 5 10.93 -19.83 -1.21
CA ARG A 5 12.12 -19.20 -1.78
C ARG A 5 11.96 -17.69 -2.01
N PRO A 6 10.86 -17.19 -2.60
CA PRO A 6 10.64 -15.75 -2.72
C PRO A 6 10.60 -15.02 -1.36
N LEU A 7 10.02 -15.65 -0.34
CA LEU A 7 10.02 -15.13 1.02
C LEU A 7 11.45 -15.03 1.57
N GLU A 8 12.22 -16.12 1.49
CA GLU A 8 13.62 -16.16 1.93
C GLU A 8 14.48 -15.10 1.22
N ASP A 9 14.32 -14.96 -0.09
CA ASP A 9 15.08 -13.99 -0.90
C ASP A 9 14.74 -12.54 -0.50
N THR A 10 13.46 -12.26 -0.22
CA THR A 10 13.02 -10.93 0.22
C THR A 10 13.52 -10.61 1.63
N LEU A 11 13.41 -11.55 2.56
CA LEU A 11 13.94 -11.38 3.91
C LEU A 11 15.46 -11.22 3.90
N THR A 12 16.17 -11.97 3.04
CA THR A 12 17.62 -11.84 2.84
C THR A 12 17.99 -10.45 2.30
N LEU A 13 17.23 -9.94 1.33
CA LEU A 13 17.44 -8.59 0.80
C LEU A 13 17.28 -7.52 1.89
N LEU A 14 16.18 -7.58 2.64
CA LEU A 14 15.88 -6.60 3.69
C LEU A 14 16.89 -6.66 4.84
N THR A 15 17.27 -7.85 5.27
CA THR A 15 18.32 -8.00 6.30
C THR A 15 19.68 -7.51 5.83
N ARG A 16 20.04 -7.68 4.55
CA ARG A 16 21.25 -7.05 3.97
C ARG A 16 21.18 -5.53 3.90
N ALA A 17 19.98 -4.97 3.80
CA ALA A 17 19.74 -3.53 3.91
C ALA A 17 19.78 -3.02 5.36
N GLY A 18 19.98 -3.93 6.34
CA GLY A 18 20.19 -3.62 7.75
C GLY A 18 18.93 -3.67 8.63
N PHE A 19 17.81 -4.17 8.10
CA PHE A 19 16.65 -4.49 8.92
C PHE A 19 16.92 -5.71 9.80
N THR A 20 16.36 -5.71 11.02
CA THR A 20 16.32 -6.94 11.82
C THR A 20 15.43 -7.98 11.13
N GLY A 21 15.60 -9.27 11.44
CA GLY A 21 14.74 -10.31 10.86
C GLY A 21 13.25 -10.10 11.15
N THR A 22 12.91 -9.57 12.33
CA THR A 22 11.53 -9.24 12.70
C THR A 22 11.00 -8.05 11.89
N ASP A 23 11.78 -6.98 11.74
CA ASP A 23 11.40 -5.82 10.94
C ASP A 23 11.25 -6.17 9.46
N ALA A 24 12.16 -6.97 8.91
CA ALA A 24 12.10 -7.49 7.55
C ALA A 24 10.78 -8.26 7.29
N LEU A 25 10.34 -9.05 8.27
CA LEU A 25 9.07 -9.77 8.17
C LEU A 25 7.85 -8.83 8.24
N HIS A 26 7.91 -7.77 9.05
CA HIS A 26 6.86 -6.75 9.08
C HIS A 26 6.78 -5.98 7.75
N VAL A 27 7.91 -5.57 7.19
CA VAL A 27 8.01 -4.94 5.86
C VAL A 27 7.43 -5.85 4.79
N TYR A 28 7.85 -7.12 4.74
CA TYR A 28 7.34 -8.11 3.80
C TYR A 28 5.81 -8.20 3.86
N ARG A 29 5.25 -8.35 5.07
CA ARG A 29 3.80 -8.46 5.26
C ARG A 29 3.05 -7.20 4.87
N ALA A 30 3.61 -6.03 5.16
CA ALA A 30 3.00 -4.75 4.79
C ALA A 30 2.94 -4.57 3.27
N LEU A 31 4.05 -4.86 2.58
CA LEU A 31 4.14 -4.78 1.12
C LEU A 31 3.19 -5.75 0.43
N PHE A 32 3.24 -7.03 0.79
CA PHE A 32 2.38 -8.02 0.16
C PHE A 32 0.91 -7.85 0.54
N GLY A 33 0.61 -7.43 1.76
CA GLY A 33 -0.76 -7.08 2.17
C GLY A 33 -1.33 -5.94 1.33
N PHE A 34 -0.54 -4.89 1.10
CA PHE A 34 -0.90 -3.79 0.22
C PHE A 34 -1.11 -4.26 -1.24
N LEU A 35 -0.16 -5.00 -1.80
CA LEU A 35 -0.24 -5.51 -3.18
C LEU A 35 -1.47 -6.41 -3.39
N TYR A 36 -1.74 -7.33 -2.46
CA TYR A 36 -2.92 -8.18 -2.56
C TYR A 36 -4.22 -7.39 -2.43
N GLY A 37 -4.27 -6.39 -1.55
CA GLY A 37 -5.42 -5.49 -1.44
C GLY A 37 -5.66 -4.70 -2.73
N HIS A 38 -4.60 -4.16 -3.32
CA HIS A 38 -4.68 -3.44 -4.58
C HIS A 38 -5.17 -4.34 -5.72
N VAL A 39 -4.57 -5.52 -5.91
CA VAL A 39 -4.99 -6.48 -6.94
C VAL A 39 -6.44 -6.91 -6.76
N LEU A 40 -6.89 -7.10 -5.52
CA LEU A 40 -8.29 -7.43 -5.25
C LEU A 40 -9.23 -6.30 -5.69
N ASN A 41 -8.87 -5.05 -5.41
CA ASN A 41 -9.64 -3.87 -5.83
C ASN A 41 -9.74 -3.78 -7.36
N GLU A 42 -8.61 -3.92 -8.07
CA GLU A 42 -8.57 -3.90 -9.54
C GLU A 42 -9.41 -5.03 -10.16
N LEU A 43 -9.36 -6.24 -9.57
CA LEU A 43 -10.15 -7.38 -10.06
C LEU A 43 -11.66 -7.15 -9.90
N GLN A 44 -12.10 -6.51 -8.82
CA GLN A 44 -13.51 -6.16 -8.64
C GLN A 44 -13.97 -5.18 -9.72
N GLU A 45 -13.14 -4.18 -10.04
CA GLU A 45 -13.44 -3.20 -11.07
C GLU A 45 -13.53 -3.80 -12.48
N LEU A 46 -12.61 -4.70 -12.84
CA LEU A 46 -12.60 -5.38 -14.14
C LEU A 46 -13.81 -6.30 -14.36
N VAL A 47 -14.35 -6.91 -13.30
CA VAL A 47 -15.47 -7.85 -13.38
C VAL A 47 -16.83 -7.13 -13.49
N GLU A 48 -16.95 -5.89 -13.00
CA GLU A 48 -18.22 -5.15 -12.92
C GLU A 48 -18.67 -4.41 -14.21
N ARG A 49 -18.12 -4.74 -15.39
CA ARG A 49 -18.37 -4.10 -16.72
C ARG A 49 -17.72 -2.70 -16.82
N PRO A 50 -16.53 -2.58 -17.44
CA PRO A 50 -15.70 -1.38 -17.38
C PRO A 50 -16.37 -0.13 -17.98
N ASP A 51 -17.12 -0.25 -19.07
CA ASP A 51 -17.73 0.92 -19.72
C ASP A 51 -19.01 1.42 -19.01
N GLU A 52 -19.72 0.56 -18.29
CA GLU A 52 -20.96 0.92 -17.58
C GLU A 52 -20.70 1.33 -16.12
N SER A 53 -19.69 0.75 -15.47
CA SER A 53 -19.38 0.99 -14.05
C SER A 53 -18.99 2.45 -13.77
N TYR A 54 -18.16 3.05 -14.62
CA TYR A 54 -17.71 4.44 -14.44
C TYR A 54 -18.83 5.48 -14.60
N ASP A 55 -19.68 5.30 -15.61
CA ASP A 55 -20.83 6.19 -15.84
C ASP A 55 -21.89 6.02 -14.74
N LEU A 56 -22.13 4.80 -14.28
CA LEU A 56 -23.04 4.52 -13.17
C LEU A 56 -22.49 5.02 -11.83
N LEU A 57 -21.19 4.91 -11.58
CA LEU A 57 -20.53 5.48 -10.40
C LEU A 57 -20.63 7.01 -10.40
N ARG A 58 -20.33 7.67 -11.53
CA ARG A 58 -20.52 9.13 -11.68
C ARG A 58 -21.96 9.53 -11.38
N VAL A 59 -22.92 8.86 -12.00
CA VAL A 59 -24.35 9.16 -11.80
C VAL A 59 -24.77 8.88 -10.36
N GLY A 60 -24.28 7.81 -9.74
CA GLY A 60 -24.53 7.46 -8.35
C GLY A 60 -23.97 8.51 -7.37
N LEU A 61 -22.72 8.93 -7.56
CA LEU A 61 -22.07 9.95 -6.75
C LEU A 61 -22.77 11.32 -6.85
N HIS A 62 -23.25 11.68 -8.04
CA HIS A 62 -24.04 12.91 -8.22
C HIS A 62 -25.42 12.86 -7.55
N ARG A 63 -25.99 11.67 -7.34
CA ARG A 63 -27.29 11.48 -6.68
C ARG A 63 -27.20 11.42 -5.15
N LEU A 64 -26.00 11.33 -4.57
CA LEU A 64 -25.82 11.34 -3.13
C LEU A 64 -26.38 12.64 -2.50
N PRO A 65 -27.16 12.56 -1.41
CA PRO A 65 -27.63 13.73 -0.68
C PRO A 65 -26.45 14.59 -0.21
N ILE A 66 -26.36 15.84 -0.68
CA ILE A 66 -25.22 16.71 -0.33
C ILE A 66 -25.21 17.10 1.16
N GLY A 67 -26.37 17.07 1.83
CA GLY A 67 -26.46 17.31 3.28
C GLY A 67 -25.77 16.22 4.10
N ASP A 68 -25.73 14.99 3.58
CA ASP A 68 -25.20 13.83 4.30
C ASP A 68 -23.81 13.42 3.80
N PHE A 69 -23.52 13.63 2.51
CA PHE A 69 -22.28 13.21 1.86
C PHE A 69 -21.53 14.35 1.15
N PRO A 70 -21.26 15.49 1.81
CA PRO A 70 -20.64 16.64 1.16
C PRO A 70 -19.23 16.34 0.64
N LEU A 71 -18.43 15.55 1.37
CA LEU A 71 -17.06 15.17 0.96
C LEU A 71 -17.05 14.27 -0.28
N LEU A 72 -17.83 13.19 -0.27
CA LEU A 72 -17.92 12.27 -1.42
C LEU A 72 -18.45 12.99 -2.66
N ARG A 73 -19.45 13.86 -2.50
CA ARG A 73 -19.96 14.72 -3.59
C ARG A 73 -18.89 15.65 -4.14
N GLY A 74 -18.02 16.20 -3.28
CA GLY A 74 -16.91 17.05 -3.68
C GLY A 74 -15.81 16.29 -4.43
N LEU A 75 -15.56 15.03 -4.05
CA LEU A 75 -14.56 14.16 -4.67
C LEU A 75 -15.07 13.36 -5.87
N ALA A 76 -16.34 13.51 -6.24
CA ALA A 76 -16.96 12.75 -7.33
C ALA A 76 -16.17 12.79 -8.66
N PRO A 77 -15.58 13.94 -9.10
CA PRO A 77 -14.75 13.95 -10.30
C PRO A 77 -13.48 13.11 -10.17
N VAL A 78 -12.85 13.09 -8.99
CA VAL A 78 -11.62 12.32 -8.72
C VAL A 78 -11.92 10.82 -8.68
N LEU A 79 -13.01 10.43 -8.00
CA LEU A 79 -13.48 9.04 -7.95
C LEU A 79 -13.86 8.52 -9.34
N ALA A 80 -14.37 9.39 -10.21
CA ALA A 80 -14.75 9.05 -11.57
C ALA A 80 -13.56 8.93 -12.55
N SER A 81 -12.37 9.40 -12.16
CA SER A 81 -11.15 9.36 -12.97
C SER A 81 -10.12 8.43 -12.32
N TYR A 82 -10.57 7.31 -11.77
CA TYR A 82 -9.70 6.34 -11.13
C TYR A 82 -8.66 5.79 -12.12
N ASP A 83 -7.42 5.72 -11.67
CA ASP A 83 -6.29 5.15 -12.39
C ASP A 83 -5.57 4.22 -11.42
N GLY A 84 -5.83 2.92 -11.55
CA GLY A 84 -5.28 1.89 -10.68
C GLY A 84 -3.74 1.87 -10.67
N ALA A 85 -3.10 2.15 -11.80
CA ALA A 85 -1.64 2.18 -11.86
C ALA A 85 -1.07 3.36 -11.05
N ALA A 86 -1.68 4.54 -11.17
CA ALA A 86 -1.29 5.70 -10.39
C ALA A 86 -1.54 5.51 -8.88
N GLU A 87 -2.63 4.84 -8.51
CA GLU A 87 -2.95 4.53 -7.11
C GLU A 87 -2.01 3.47 -6.51
N LEU A 88 -1.59 2.48 -7.31
CA LEU A 88 -0.56 1.53 -6.92
C LEU A 88 0.76 2.26 -6.59
N GLU A 89 1.25 3.08 -7.51
CA GLU A 89 2.50 3.84 -7.34
C GLU A 89 2.44 4.71 -6.08
N ARG A 90 1.36 5.49 -5.93
CA ARG A 90 1.13 6.33 -4.74
C ARG A 90 1.12 5.51 -3.45
N GLY A 91 0.47 4.35 -3.43
CA GLY A 91 0.40 3.51 -2.24
C GLY A 91 1.75 2.87 -1.88
N VAL A 92 2.56 2.48 -2.87
CA VAL A 92 3.93 2.01 -2.63
C VAL A 92 4.79 3.13 -2.04
N ASP A 93 4.71 4.35 -2.58
CA ASP A 93 5.46 5.50 -2.06
C ASP A 93 5.12 5.78 -0.59
N ILE A 94 3.82 5.78 -0.25
CA ILE A 94 3.35 5.96 1.13
C ILE A 94 3.88 4.86 2.03
N LEU A 95 3.80 3.60 1.59
CA LEU A 95 4.28 2.46 2.37
C LEU A 95 5.79 2.59 2.64
N LEU A 96 6.60 2.85 1.62
CA LEU A 96 8.05 2.98 1.75
C LEU A 96 8.44 4.17 2.63
N ALA A 97 7.76 5.30 2.48
CA ALA A 97 7.96 6.47 3.35
C ALA A 97 7.62 6.15 4.81
N GLY A 98 6.51 5.46 5.06
CA GLY A 98 6.09 5.03 6.40
C GLY A 98 7.08 4.06 7.04
N LEU A 99 7.59 3.08 6.28
CA LEU A 99 8.61 2.14 6.75
C LEU A 99 9.92 2.86 7.09
N THR A 100 10.34 3.82 6.26
CA THR A 100 11.53 4.64 6.52
C THR A 100 11.39 5.49 7.78
N ALA A 101 10.18 5.97 8.07
CA ALA A 101 9.91 6.82 9.23
C ALA A 101 9.75 6.04 10.56
N THR A 102 9.38 4.77 10.51
CA THR A 102 8.99 3.99 11.70
C THR A 102 9.97 2.90 12.10
N LEU A 103 10.75 2.38 11.15
CA LEU A 103 11.73 1.34 11.47
C LEU A 103 13.01 1.98 12.01
N PRO A 104 13.57 1.46 13.12
CA PRO A 104 14.87 1.91 13.62
C PRO A 104 15.88 1.87 12.48
N GLN A 105 16.65 2.96 12.30
CA GLN A 105 17.76 2.94 11.35
C GLN A 105 18.67 1.75 11.66
N PRO A 106 19.21 1.08 10.62
CA PRO A 106 20.06 -0.08 10.78
C PRO A 106 21.21 0.25 11.74
N ASP A 107 21.29 -0.54 12.81
CA ASP A 107 22.26 -0.48 13.90
C ASP A 107 23.08 0.83 13.97
N SER A 108 22.51 1.86 14.61
CA SER A 108 23.38 2.86 15.22
C SER A 108 24.29 2.13 16.19
N PRO A 109 25.63 2.17 16.03
CA PRO A 109 26.55 1.39 16.83
C PRO A 109 26.27 1.66 18.30
N THR A 110 25.80 0.64 19.00
CA THR A 110 25.63 0.66 20.46
C THR A 110 26.94 1.17 21.04
N ALA A 111 26.88 2.34 21.69
CA ALA A 111 28.01 2.93 22.38
C ALA A 111 28.62 1.87 23.29
N ARG A 112 29.88 1.50 23.03
CA ARG A 112 30.62 0.55 23.87
C ARG A 112 30.55 1.04 25.32
N PRO A 113 30.21 0.19 26.30
CA PRO A 113 30.31 0.58 27.70
C PRO A 113 31.77 0.93 27.98
N GLY A 114 32.00 2.18 28.37
CA GLY A 114 33.32 2.66 28.74
C GLY A 114 33.82 1.90 29.95
N ASN A 115 34.91 1.16 29.77
CA ASN A 115 35.72 0.62 30.85
C ASN A 115 36.27 1.81 31.67
N ARG A 116 35.78 1.97 32.90
CA ARG A 116 36.54 2.56 34.02
C ARG A 116 36.18 1.83 35.30
#